data_AF-A0A484WYS8-F1
#
_entry.id   AF-A0A484WYS8-F1
#
_cell.length_a   1.000
_cell.length_b   1.000
_cell.length_c   1.000
_cell.angle_alpha   90.00
_cell.angle_beta   90.00
_cell.angle_gamma   90.00
#
_symmetry.space_group_name_H-M   'P 1'
#
loop_
_entity.id
_entity.type
_entity.pdbx_description
1 polymer ?
#
loop_
_entity_poly.entity_id
_entity_poly.type
_entity_poly.pdbx_seq_one_letter_code
_entity_poly.pdbx_strand_id
1 'polypeptide(L)' 'MIHEIDGHDPQAVKEAILEAQSVKDKPSLIICRTVIGFGSPNKAGKEEAHGAPLGGRRSGAGTAKTGLAPSAI' A
#
# COMPACT_ATOMS: atom_id res chain seq x y z
N MET A 1 1.03 -4.73 19.62
CA MET A 1 0.54 -3.70 18.69
C MET A 1 1.77 -3.09 18.07
N ILE A 2 1.86 -3.11 16.75
CA ILE A 2 2.99 -2.63 15.95
C ILE A 2 2.46 -1.45 15.14
N HIS A 3 3.10 -0.30 15.21
CA HIS A 3 2.63 0.95 14.62
C HIS A 3 3.75 1.70 13.91
N GLU A 4 3.41 2.84 13.31
CA GLU A 4 4.36 3.69 12.57
C GLU A 4 5.01 3.01 11.34
N ILE A 5 4.38 1.98 10.80
CA ILE A 5 4.85 1.28 9.60
C ILE A 5 4.42 2.07 8.35
N ASP A 6 5.36 2.42 7.48
CA ASP A 6 5.02 2.86 6.12
C ASP A 6 4.50 1.65 5.34
N GLY A 7 3.21 1.66 5.00
CA GLY A 7 2.58 0.57 4.27
C GLY A 7 3.01 0.47 2.81
N HIS A 8 3.78 1.43 2.30
CA HIS A 8 4.37 1.40 0.96
C HIS A 8 5.83 0.94 0.95
N ASP A 9 6.44 0.66 2.11
CA ASP A 9 7.76 0.06 2.22
C ASP A 9 7.66 -1.46 2.45
N PRO A 10 7.98 -2.31 1.46
CA PRO A 10 7.92 -3.76 1.60
C PRO A 10 8.84 -4.32 2.69
N GLN A 11 9.99 -3.67 2.97
CA GLN A 11 10.89 -4.13 4.03
C GLN A 11 10.30 -3.85 5.41
N ALA A 12 9.81 -2.62 5.64
CA ALA A 12 9.15 -2.27 6.90
C ALA A 12 7.95 -3.18 7.20
N VAL A 13 7.14 -3.50 6.18
CA VAL A 13 6.02 -4.45 6.33
C VAL A 13 6.51 -5.86 6.66
N LYS A 14 7.57 -6.34 5.99
CA LYS A 14 8.16 -7.66 6.26
C LYS A 14 8.66 -7.76 7.70
N GLU A 15 9.39 -6.76 8.18
CA GLU A 15 9.89 -6.71 9.56
C GLU A 15 8.74 -6.72 10.58
N ALA A 16 7.70 -5.92 10.36
CA ALA A 16 6.51 -5.90 11.21
C ALA A 16 5.78 -7.26 11.23
N ILE A 17 5.71 -7.97 10.11
CA ILE A 17 5.13 -9.32 10.04
C ILE A 17 5.97 -10.32 10.85
N LEU A 18 7.30 -10.27 10.73
CA LEU A 18 8.20 -11.15 11.49
C LEU A 18 8.09 -10.90 13.00
N GLU A 19 8.03 -9.62 13.40
CA GLU A 19 7.79 -9.25 14.79
C GLU A 19 6.43 -9.79 15.29
N ALA A 20 5.35 -9.57 14.51
CA ALA A 20 4.02 -10.07 14.85
C ALA A 20 3.97 -11.59 14.98
N GLN A 21 4.71 -12.32 14.15
CA GLN A 21 4.82 -13.78 14.20
C GLN A 21 5.63 -14.28 15.40
N SER A 22 6.52 -13.46 15.95
CA SER A 22 7.30 -13.82 17.16
C SER A 22 6.45 -13.87 18.43
N VAL A 23 5.33 -13.13 18.44
CA VAL A 23 4.36 -13.11 19.53
C VAL A 23 3.46 -14.35 19.43
N LYS A 24 3.37 -15.16 20.50
CA LYS A 24 2.69 -16.47 20.49
C LYS A 24 1.49 -16.57 21.44
N ASP A 25 1.31 -15.59 22.30
CA ASP A 25 0.39 -15.60 23.44
C ASP A 25 -0.86 -14.71 23.23
N LYS A 26 -0.92 -13.96 22.11
CA LYS A 26 -1.98 -13.00 21.82
C LYS A 26 -2.06 -12.67 20.33
N PRO A 27 -3.20 -12.15 19.84
CA PRO A 27 -3.29 -11.61 18.48
C PRO A 27 -2.40 -10.37 18.30
N SER A 28 -1.98 -10.14 17.05
CA SER A 28 -1.18 -8.99 16.64
C SER A 28 -2.01 -8.04 15.76
N LEU A 29 -1.86 -6.73 15.98
CA LEU A 29 -2.36 -5.65 15.12
C LEU A 29 -1.16 -4.86 14.61
N ILE A 30 -1.04 -4.76 13.28
CA ILE A 30 -0.04 -3.93 12.58
C ILE A 30 -0.76 -2.75 11.94
N ILE A 31 -0.34 -1.53 12.27
CA ILE A 31 -0.92 -0.29 11.75
C ILE A 31 0.01 0.28 10.68
N CYS A 32 -0.36 0.04 9.42
CA CYS A 32 0.34 0.58 8.26
C CYS A 32 -0.28 1.92 7.84
N ARG A 33 0.54 2.96 7.78
CA ARG A 33 0.17 4.25 7.19
C ARG A 33 0.30 4.14 5.67
N THR A 34 -0.78 4.38 4.94
CA THR A 34 -0.79 4.35 3.47
C THR A 34 -1.41 5.62 2.90
N VAL A 35 -1.31 5.76 1.57
CA VAL A 35 -2.01 6.77 0.78
C VAL A 35 -3.02 6.03 -0.08
N ILE A 36 -4.31 6.36 0.05
CA ILE A 36 -5.36 5.74 -0.77
C ILE A 36 -5.12 6.05 -2.25
N GLY A 37 -5.34 5.07 -3.13
CA GLY A 37 -5.09 5.25 -4.57
C GLY A 37 -3.62 5.52 -4.92
N PHE A 38 -2.67 5.13 -4.05
CA PHE A 38 -1.23 5.26 -4.33
C PHE A 38 -0.87 4.70 -5.71
N GLY A 39 -0.01 5.42 -6.44
CA GLY A 39 0.32 5.12 -7.83
C GLY A 39 -0.67 5.70 -8.85
N SER A 40 -1.90 6.08 -8.46
CA SER A 40 -2.80 6.83 -9.35
C SER A 40 -2.30 8.26 -9.55
N PRO A 41 -2.07 8.71 -10.79
CA PRO A 41 -1.61 10.07 -11.04
C PRO A 41 -2.66 11.13 -10.66
N ASN A 42 -3.94 10.78 -10.76
CA ASN A 42 -5.04 11.74 -10.65
C ASN A 42 -5.87 11.60 -9.37
N LYS A 43 -5.83 10.42 -8.74
CA LYS A 43 -6.69 10.08 -7.60
C LYS A 43 -5.95 9.64 -6.34
N ALA A 44 -4.61 9.59 -6.33
CA ALA A 44 -3.88 9.33 -5.09
C ALA A 44 -4.20 10.37 -4.02
N GLY A 45 -4.48 9.89 -2.80
CA GLY A 45 -4.84 10.72 -1.64
C GLY A 45 -6.27 11.27 -1.63
N LYS A 46 -7.12 10.91 -2.61
CA LYS A 46 -8.49 11.43 -2.73
C LYS A 46 -9.53 10.37 -2.37
N GLU A 47 -10.61 10.79 -1.74
CA GLU A 47 -11.77 9.95 -1.41
C GLU A 47 -12.38 9.27 -2.64
N GLU A 48 -12.35 9.93 -3.80
CA GLU A 48 -12.83 9.38 -5.08
C GLU A 48 -12.12 8.08 -5.48
N ALA A 49 -10.90 7.84 -5.00
CA ALA A 49 -10.17 6.59 -5.22
C ALA A 49 -10.80 5.39 -4.51
N HIS A 50 -11.69 5.61 -3.54
CA HIS A 50 -12.35 4.55 -2.80
C HIS A 50 -13.39 3.80 -3.64
N GLY A 51 -14.24 4.54 -4.36
CA GLY A 51 -15.44 3.97 -4.99
C GLY A 51 -15.62 4.30 -6.47
N ALA A 52 -14.83 5.21 -7.04
CA ALA A 52 -14.93 5.55 -8.46
C ALA A 52 -13.82 4.87 -9.27
N PRO A 53 -14.09 4.44 -10.51
CA PRO A 53 -13.06 3.97 -11.42
C PRO A 53 -11.90 4.98 -11.47
N LEU A 54 -10.66 4.50 -11.42
CA LEU A 54 -9.48 5.36 -11.42
C LEU A 54 -9.30 6.15 -12.74
N GLY A 55 -10.14 5.88 -13.75
CA GLY A 55 -10.16 6.52 -15.07
C GLY A 55 -9.42 5.68 -16.11
N GLY A 56 -10.04 5.50 -17.27
CA GLY A 56 -9.48 4.75 -18.39
C GLY A 56 -8.68 5.64 -19.35
N ARG A 57 -7.36 5.42 -19.38
CA ARG A 57 -6.47 5.31 -20.56
C ARG A 57 -5.06 5.78 -20.22
N ARG A 58 -4.32 4.86 -19.60
CA ARG A 58 -2.99 4.41 -20.02
C ARG A 58 -2.60 3.28 -19.08
N SER A 59 -2.72 2.05 -19.56
CA SER A 59 -1.94 0.92 -19.04
C SER A 59 -0.48 1.39 -19.04
N GLY A 60 0.04 1.78 -17.87
CA GLY A 60 1.37 2.38 -17.72
C GLY A 60 1.47 3.75 -17.06
N ALA A 61 0.39 4.36 -16.55
CA ALA A 61 0.48 5.57 -15.72
C ALA A 61 0.26 5.32 -14.21
N GLY A 62 -0.18 4.11 -13.81
CA GLY A 62 -0.31 3.67 -12.41
C GLY A 62 1.02 3.33 -11.72
N THR A 63 2.13 3.82 -12.28
CA THR A 63 3.50 3.39 -11.99
C THR A 63 4.36 4.50 -11.39
N ALA A 64 3.85 5.74 -11.40
CA ALA A 64 4.63 6.94 -11.07
C ALA A 64 5.20 6.94 -9.63
N LYS A 65 4.63 6.13 -8.73
CA LYS A 65 5.07 6.00 -7.33
C LYS A 65 5.42 4.57 -6.91
N THR A 66 5.00 3.56 -7.67
CA THR A 66 5.22 2.14 -7.36
C THR A 66 6.41 1.54 -8.12
N GLY A 67 6.94 2.23 -9.13
CA GLY A 67 8.06 1.75 -9.94
C GLY A 67 7.76 0.48 -10.76
N LEU A 68 6.51 0.02 -10.78
CA LEU A 68 6.11 -1.23 -11.40
C LEU A 68 5.99 -1.06 -12.93
N ALA A 69 6.58 -1.96 -13.71
CA ALA A 69 6.46 -1.91 -15.17
C ALA A 69 5.00 -2.19 -15.62
N PRO A 70 4.54 -1.64 -16.76
CA PRO A 70 3.17 -1.82 -17.27
C PRO A 70 2.75 -3.28 -17.53
N SER A 71 3.69 -4.22 -17.50
CA SER A 71 3.50 -5.64 -17.81
C SER A 71 3.29 -6.55 -16.60
N ALA A 72 3.17 -5.99 -15.39
CA ALA A 72 3.05 -6.76 -14.15
C ALA A 72 1.62 -6.84 -13.58
N ILE A 73 0.61 -6.58 -14.43
CA ILE A 73 -0.83 -6.74 -14.16
C ILE A 73 -1.51 -7.35 -15.36
#